data_AF-A0A851GHY6-F1
#
_entry.id   AF-A0A851GHY6-F1
#
_cell.length_a   1.000
_cell.length_b   1.000
_cell.length_c   1.000
_cell.angle_alpha   90.00
_cell.angle_beta   90.00
_cell.angle_gamma   90.00
#
_symmetry.space_group_name_H-M   'P 1'
#
loop_
_entity.id
_entity.type
_entity.pdbx_description
1 polymer ?
#
loop_
_entity_poly.entity_id
_entity_poly.type
_entity_poly.pdbx_seq_one_letter_code
_entity_poly.pdbx_strand_id
1 'polypeptide(L)'
;MEIPYIVEPRKDTGLTNSKIGIWLFLASEVMLFGGLFSGYIFLRVYADYPWPERTLPILPGLINTFILIASSVTVVFAWVALKLRNWRKFQINMSITIVCALLFMVLKGFEYNAKFQHQAVRLDDYTVVEGHAHAQDGSHDKKKPTKNLNIEADSVTVNLRRVDDIYFEALSSQYDAAKLVLAEDISIGQDFTLSKETPISLDILHQAKEYFLEAVANNSEVNTEIAREVWKSVKTDLPGKRYYEPEVKEYVTAKTKELSEKRKGDLLDVVPSLTFVPSAGSAPISVNPYWGKLSQAKAGESGQLKLKDETVISGTIAASPIIMGVDGIDFRHTVRKADEKGISAKAAVENSWLLKDEGMKELWAKHELLVAKLAEEIKHKGHEPTETETYRMNWDEIAAVQEKSMEELEAMTYSEIKAGFPGMIVGFTGPNHTKFKFPEITVPREQVRFESLFTPRWNTYYATYFTITGLHGLHVIAGAFVLGYYLFFGRKMFNENPTWLANRVEVAGLFWHFVDLVWIFLFPILYLM
;
A
#
# COMPACT_ATOMS: atom_id res chain seq x y z
N MET A 1 -27.53 -41.21 18.16
CA MET A 1 -28.54 -40.30 17.58
C MET A 1 -28.06 -39.96 16.18
N GLU A 2 -28.67 -40.53 15.14
CA GLU A 2 -28.35 -40.13 13.76
C GLU A 2 -29.02 -38.79 13.49
N ILE A 3 -28.23 -37.79 13.09
CA ILE A 3 -28.78 -36.49 12.70
C ILE A 3 -29.46 -36.69 11.33
N PRO A 4 -30.75 -36.35 11.19
CA PRO A 4 -31.50 -36.62 9.97
C PRO A 4 -30.95 -35.84 8.76
N TYR A 5 -31.07 -36.43 7.57
CA TYR A 5 -30.72 -35.84 6.26
C TYR A 5 -29.24 -35.50 6.03
N ILE A 6 -28.32 -36.16 6.76
CA ILE A 6 -26.87 -36.08 6.48
C ILE A 6 -26.49 -36.93 5.26
N VAL A 7 -27.05 -38.14 5.17
CA VAL A 7 -26.71 -39.11 4.12
C VAL A 7 -27.88 -39.29 3.15
N GLU A 8 -29.09 -39.32 3.67
CA GLU A 8 -30.31 -39.43 2.87
C GLU A 8 -30.81 -38.06 2.41
N PRO A 9 -31.24 -37.93 1.15
CA PRO A 9 -31.85 -36.71 0.66
C PRO A 9 -33.17 -36.44 1.38
N ARG A 10 -33.48 -35.16 1.62
CA ARG A 10 -34.79 -34.78 2.14
C ARG A 10 -35.88 -35.07 1.11
N LYS A 11 -37.08 -35.43 1.58
CA LYS A 11 -38.21 -35.77 0.70
C LYS A 11 -38.76 -34.57 -0.08
N ASP A 12 -38.61 -33.36 0.45
CA ASP A 12 -39.11 -32.11 -0.12
C ASP A 12 -38.20 -31.57 -1.23
N THR A 13 -36.89 -31.58 -1.00
CA THR A 13 -35.88 -30.94 -1.86
C THR A 13 -35.04 -31.93 -2.67
N GLY A 14 -35.03 -33.22 -2.31
CA GLY A 14 -34.15 -34.21 -2.92
C GLY A 14 -32.66 -34.01 -2.59
N LEU A 15 -32.32 -33.11 -1.68
CA LEU A 15 -30.94 -32.74 -1.33
C LEU A 15 -30.62 -33.08 0.14
N THR A 16 -29.34 -33.31 0.45
CA THR A 16 -28.86 -33.47 1.83
C THR A 16 -28.67 -32.10 2.50
N ASN A 17 -28.65 -32.05 3.83
CA ASN A 17 -28.41 -30.81 4.58
C ASN A 17 -27.11 -30.12 4.16
N SER A 18 -26.03 -30.89 3.94
CA SER A 18 -24.74 -30.35 3.51
C SER A 18 -24.81 -29.74 2.11
N LYS A 19 -25.60 -30.30 1.19
CA LYS A 19 -25.80 -29.74 -0.15
C LYS A 19 -26.59 -28.43 -0.10
N ILE A 20 -27.64 -28.35 0.70
CA ILE A 20 -28.38 -27.09 0.89
C ILE A 20 -27.47 -26.03 1.52
N GLY A 21 -26.72 -26.40 2.57
CA GLY A 21 -25.81 -25.51 3.25
C GLY A 21 -24.74 -24.93 2.33
N ILE A 22 -24.11 -25.77 1.48
CA ILE A 22 -23.11 -25.26 0.53
C ILE A 22 -23.73 -24.38 -0.54
N TRP A 23 -24.91 -24.69 -1.07
CA TRP A 23 -25.57 -23.82 -2.05
C TRP A 23 -25.93 -22.44 -1.47
N LEU A 24 -26.39 -22.39 -0.22
CA LEU A 24 -26.64 -21.12 0.48
C LEU A 24 -25.34 -20.33 0.70
N PHE A 25 -24.26 -21.00 1.11
CA PHE A 25 -22.95 -20.38 1.25
C PHE A 25 -22.41 -19.86 -0.09
N LEU A 26 -22.51 -20.65 -1.16
CA LEU A 26 -22.11 -20.21 -2.50
C LEU A 26 -22.94 -19.02 -2.98
N ALA A 27 -24.23 -18.98 -2.68
CA ALA A 27 -25.07 -17.82 -2.98
C ALA A 27 -24.58 -16.56 -2.24
N SER A 28 -24.18 -16.66 -0.96
CA SER A 28 -23.59 -15.51 -0.26
C SER A 28 -22.25 -15.07 -0.84
N GLU A 29 -21.41 -16.01 -1.28
CA GLU A 29 -20.14 -15.69 -1.93
C GLU A 29 -20.32 -15.03 -3.30
N VAL A 30 -21.31 -15.47 -4.09
CA VAL A 30 -21.70 -14.78 -5.33
C VAL A 30 -22.08 -13.32 -5.06
N MET A 31 -22.83 -13.06 -3.98
CA MET A 31 -23.19 -11.69 -3.60
C MET A 31 -21.97 -10.88 -3.13
N LEU A 32 -21.05 -11.49 -2.40
CA LEU A 32 -19.80 -10.86 -1.94
C LEU A 32 -18.92 -10.44 -3.13
N PHE A 33 -18.57 -11.39 -4.00
CA PHE A 33 -17.75 -11.10 -5.19
C PHE A 33 -18.50 -10.24 -6.20
N GLY A 34 -19.82 -10.41 -6.34
CA GLY A 34 -20.67 -9.55 -7.16
C GLY A 34 -20.58 -8.09 -6.73
N GLY A 35 -20.70 -7.81 -5.43
CA GLY A 35 -20.52 -6.46 -4.88
C GLY A 35 -19.12 -5.89 -5.12
N LEU A 36 -18.07 -6.71 -4.96
CA LEU A 36 -16.69 -6.31 -5.24
C LEU A 36 -16.45 -6.00 -6.73
N PHE A 37 -16.99 -6.83 -7.64
CA PHE A 37 -16.88 -6.60 -9.10
C PHE A 37 -17.66 -5.35 -9.53
N SER A 38 -18.88 -5.16 -9.04
CA SER A 38 -19.63 -3.93 -9.29
C SER A 38 -18.90 -2.70 -8.74
N GLY A 39 -18.31 -2.80 -7.56
CA GLY A 39 -17.49 -1.75 -6.97
C GLY A 39 -16.26 -1.41 -7.82
N TYR A 40 -15.54 -2.42 -8.34
CA TYR A 40 -14.42 -2.22 -9.26
C TYR A 40 -14.85 -1.48 -10.53
N ILE A 41 -15.94 -1.92 -11.16
CA ILE A 41 -16.45 -1.29 -12.40
C ILE A 41 -16.83 0.17 -12.13
N PHE A 42 -17.51 0.45 -11.01
CA PHE A 42 -17.89 1.80 -10.63
C PHE A 42 -16.66 2.69 -10.41
N LEU A 43 -15.67 2.20 -9.65
CA LEU A 43 -14.42 2.93 -9.41
C LEU A 43 -13.64 3.20 -10.69
N ARG A 44 -13.67 2.28 -11.65
CA ARG A 44 -13.06 2.46 -12.97
C ARG A 44 -13.76 3.52 -13.81
N VAL A 45 -15.09 3.46 -13.90
CA VAL A 45 -15.89 4.36 -14.75
C VAL A 45 -15.81 5.80 -14.25
N TYR A 46 -15.78 6.00 -12.93
CA TYR A 46 -15.75 7.32 -12.30
C TYR A 46 -14.35 7.75 -11.82
N ALA A 47 -13.29 7.09 -12.28
CA ALA A 47 -11.92 7.47 -11.91
C ALA A 47 -11.58 8.86 -12.46
N ASP A 48 -11.12 9.75 -11.57
CA ASP A 48 -10.63 11.10 -11.90
C ASP A 48 -9.17 11.11 -12.40
N TYR A 49 -8.61 9.93 -12.62
CA TYR A 49 -7.27 9.69 -13.13
C TYR A 49 -7.30 8.57 -14.19
N PRO A 50 -6.27 8.45 -15.06
CA PRO A 50 -6.19 7.37 -16.03
C PRO A 50 -6.16 6.01 -15.34
N TRP A 51 -7.21 5.22 -15.55
CA TRP A 51 -7.26 3.87 -15.00
C TRP A 51 -6.11 3.04 -15.61
N PRO A 52 -5.38 2.25 -14.81
CA PRO A 52 -4.33 1.39 -15.33
C PRO A 52 -4.93 0.38 -16.31
N GLU A 53 -4.44 0.37 -17.54
CA GLU A 53 -4.84 -0.59 -18.59
C GLU A 53 -3.66 -1.51 -18.86
N ARG A 54 -3.92 -2.83 -18.89
CA ARG A 54 -2.91 -3.86 -19.25
C ARG A 54 -1.60 -3.79 -18.43
N THR A 55 -1.67 -3.25 -17.21
CA THR A 55 -0.50 -3.11 -16.32
C THR A 55 -0.09 -4.42 -15.64
N LEU A 56 -0.90 -5.46 -15.75
CA LEU A 56 -0.60 -6.80 -15.27
C LEU A 56 -0.11 -7.70 -16.41
N PRO A 57 0.94 -8.50 -16.18
CA PRO A 57 1.42 -9.45 -17.17
C PRO A 57 0.34 -10.52 -17.44
N ILE A 58 -0.10 -10.62 -18.68
CA ILE A 58 -1.22 -11.50 -19.08
C ILE A 58 -0.85 -12.98 -18.92
N LEU A 59 0.39 -13.36 -19.25
CA LEU A 59 0.83 -14.75 -19.29
C LEU A 59 0.74 -15.50 -17.95
N PRO A 60 1.25 -15.00 -16.80
CA PRO A 60 1.07 -15.69 -15.52
C PRO A 60 -0.40 -15.79 -15.11
N GLY A 61 -1.21 -14.76 -15.38
CA GLY A 61 -2.65 -14.79 -15.14
C GLY A 61 -3.34 -15.88 -15.96
N LEU A 62 -2.99 -16.00 -17.24
CA LEU A 62 -3.52 -17.01 -18.16
C LEU A 62 -3.11 -18.44 -17.74
N ILE A 63 -1.84 -18.65 -17.38
CA ILE A 63 -1.36 -19.95 -16.88
C ILE A 63 -2.11 -20.33 -15.61
N ASN A 64 -2.29 -19.40 -14.68
CA ASN A 64 -3.09 -19.61 -13.47
C ASN A 64 -4.53 -20.00 -13.77
N THR A 65 -5.15 -19.38 -14.78
CA THR A 65 -6.50 -19.74 -15.24
C THR A 65 -6.56 -21.20 -15.71
N PHE A 66 -5.60 -21.64 -16.53
CA PHE A 66 -5.55 -23.04 -16.98
C PHE A 66 -5.26 -24.01 -15.84
N ILE A 67 -4.39 -23.66 -14.89
CA ILE A 67 -4.09 -24.47 -13.71
C ILE A 67 -5.36 -24.70 -12.89
N LEU A 68 -6.13 -23.65 -12.61
CA LEU A 68 -7.35 -23.77 -11.82
C LEU A 68 -8.42 -24.60 -12.56
N ILE A 69 -8.68 -24.31 -13.83
CA ILE A 69 -9.63 -25.10 -14.64
C ILE A 69 -9.24 -26.58 -14.67
N ALA A 70 -7.96 -26.89 -14.88
CA ALA A 70 -7.47 -28.28 -14.85
C ALA A 70 -7.66 -28.91 -13.46
N SER A 71 -7.40 -28.15 -12.38
CA SER A 71 -7.59 -28.62 -11.01
C SER A 71 -9.05 -28.99 -10.74
N SER A 72 -10.01 -28.21 -11.22
CA SER A 72 -11.44 -28.52 -11.16
C SER A 72 -11.76 -29.89 -11.76
N VAL A 73 -11.26 -30.19 -12.96
CA VAL A 73 -11.50 -31.48 -13.60
C VAL A 73 -10.95 -32.63 -12.76
N THR A 74 -9.79 -32.44 -12.13
CA THR A 74 -9.20 -33.47 -11.26
C THR A 74 -10.03 -33.73 -9.99
N VAL A 75 -10.70 -32.72 -9.43
CA VAL A 75 -11.62 -32.91 -8.29
C VAL A 75 -12.81 -33.78 -8.69
N VAL A 76 -13.38 -33.58 -9.89
CA VAL A 76 -14.45 -34.43 -10.41
C VAL A 76 -13.96 -35.88 -10.54
N PHE A 77 -12.78 -36.10 -11.10
CA PHE A 77 -12.20 -37.44 -11.21
C PHE A 77 -11.87 -38.07 -9.85
N ALA A 78 -11.48 -37.27 -8.85
CA ALA A 78 -11.29 -37.74 -7.49
C ALA A 78 -12.62 -38.23 -6.89
N TRP A 79 -13.70 -37.47 -7.08
CA TRP A 79 -15.05 -37.88 -6.65
C TRP A 79 -15.54 -39.15 -7.38
N VAL A 80 -15.37 -39.24 -8.70
CA VAL A 80 -15.72 -40.44 -9.48
C VAL A 80 -14.94 -41.65 -8.98
N ALA A 81 -13.64 -41.49 -8.70
CA ALA A 81 -12.81 -42.56 -8.16
C ALA A 81 -13.33 -43.07 -6.81
N LEU A 82 -13.83 -42.19 -5.93
CA LEU A 82 -14.47 -42.61 -4.69
C LEU A 82 -15.77 -43.40 -4.92
N LYS A 83 -16.60 -42.98 -5.89
CA LYS A 83 -17.82 -43.72 -6.27
C LYS A 83 -17.50 -45.10 -6.84
N LEU A 84 -16.40 -45.22 -7.61
CA LEU A 84 -15.87 -46.48 -8.13
C LEU A 84 -15.04 -47.28 -7.10
N ARG A 85 -15.00 -46.85 -5.84
CA ARG A 85 -14.23 -47.48 -4.74
C ARG A 85 -12.73 -47.63 -5.04
N ASN A 86 -12.17 -46.73 -5.84
CA ASN A 86 -10.75 -46.71 -6.18
C ASN A 86 -9.99 -45.64 -5.39
N TRP A 87 -9.50 -46.01 -4.21
CA TRP A 87 -8.76 -45.11 -3.32
C TRP A 87 -7.49 -44.52 -3.97
N ARG A 88 -6.74 -45.34 -4.71
CA ARG A 88 -5.46 -44.90 -5.30
C ARG A 88 -5.69 -43.81 -6.35
N LYS A 89 -6.72 -43.96 -7.19
CA LYS A 89 -7.10 -42.91 -8.17
C LYS A 89 -7.61 -41.65 -7.47
N PHE A 90 -8.37 -41.78 -6.38
CA PHE A 90 -8.76 -40.63 -5.57
C PHE A 90 -7.53 -39.87 -5.05
N GLN A 91 -6.56 -40.57 -4.46
CA GLN A 91 -5.33 -39.95 -3.95
C GLN A 91 -4.55 -39.23 -5.04
N ILE A 92 -4.35 -39.85 -6.21
CA ILE A 92 -3.61 -39.23 -7.32
C ILE A 92 -4.30 -37.95 -7.78
N ASN A 93 -5.59 -38.03 -8.07
CA ASN A 93 -6.35 -36.88 -8.57
C ASN A 93 -6.40 -35.75 -7.54
N MET A 94 -6.66 -36.07 -6.28
CA MET A 94 -6.71 -35.08 -5.20
C MET A 94 -5.33 -34.45 -4.94
N SER A 95 -4.24 -35.23 -4.99
CA SER A 95 -2.88 -34.69 -4.91
C SER A 95 -2.57 -33.72 -6.05
N ILE A 96 -3.01 -34.02 -7.28
CA ILE A 96 -2.85 -33.10 -8.41
C ILE A 96 -3.59 -31.78 -8.14
N THR A 97 -4.82 -31.83 -7.64
CA THR A 97 -5.57 -30.62 -7.26
C THR A 97 -4.80 -29.76 -6.25
N ILE A 98 -4.26 -30.36 -5.19
CA ILE A 98 -3.49 -29.64 -4.18
C ILE A 98 -2.20 -29.04 -4.76
N VAL A 99 -1.50 -29.77 -5.64
CA VAL A 99 -0.31 -29.24 -6.33
C VAL A 99 -0.67 -28.07 -7.24
N CYS A 100 -1.79 -28.14 -7.98
CA CYS A 100 -2.28 -27.03 -8.79
C CYS A 100 -2.59 -25.79 -7.92
N ALA A 101 -3.23 -25.98 -6.77
CA ALA A 101 -3.50 -24.89 -5.82
C ALA A 101 -2.22 -24.22 -5.32
N LEU A 102 -1.21 -25.02 -4.96
CA LEU A 102 0.08 -24.52 -4.52
C LEU A 102 0.80 -23.77 -5.65
N LEU A 103 0.79 -24.32 -6.87
CA LEU A 103 1.39 -23.67 -8.04
C LEU A 103 0.74 -22.32 -8.33
N PHE A 104 -0.59 -22.24 -8.26
CA PHE A 104 -1.33 -20.99 -8.39
C PHE A 104 -0.87 -19.95 -7.36
N MET A 105 -0.80 -20.35 -6.08
CA MET A 105 -0.37 -19.44 -5.01
C MET A 105 1.08 -18.98 -5.17
N VAL A 106 1.98 -19.86 -5.62
CA VAL A 106 3.39 -19.51 -5.89
C VAL A 106 3.50 -18.50 -7.03
N LEU A 107 2.77 -18.71 -8.14
CA LEU A 107 2.77 -17.78 -9.28
C LEU A 107 2.21 -16.41 -8.89
N LYS A 108 1.12 -16.36 -8.11
CA LYS A 108 0.60 -15.10 -7.55
C LYS A 108 1.57 -14.45 -6.57
N GLY A 109 2.29 -15.25 -5.77
CA GLY A 109 3.33 -14.77 -4.86
C GLY A 109 4.46 -14.04 -5.61
N PHE A 110 4.95 -14.60 -6.72
CA PHE A 110 5.94 -13.95 -7.57
C PHE A 110 5.43 -12.64 -8.19
N GLU A 111 4.21 -12.63 -8.70
CA GLU A 111 3.60 -11.41 -9.25
C GLU A 111 3.44 -10.31 -8.20
N TYR A 112 2.99 -10.65 -6.99
CA TYR A 112 2.89 -9.71 -5.88
C TYR A 112 4.26 -9.17 -5.48
N ASN A 113 5.26 -10.05 -5.38
CA ASN A 113 6.61 -9.65 -5.03
C ASN A 113 7.19 -8.63 -6.03
N ALA A 114 6.98 -8.87 -7.32
CA ALA A 114 7.39 -7.93 -8.37
C ALA A 114 6.72 -6.54 -8.20
N LYS A 115 5.41 -6.50 -7.89
CA LYS A 115 4.70 -5.24 -7.63
C LYS A 115 5.19 -4.54 -6.36
N PHE A 116 5.52 -5.28 -5.29
CA PHE A 116 6.06 -4.67 -4.08
C PHE A 116 7.50 -4.15 -4.22
N GLN A 117 8.23 -4.60 -5.24
CA GLN A 117 9.56 -4.07 -5.53
C GLN A 117 9.51 -2.86 -6.46
N HIS A 118 8.40 -2.69 -7.19
CA HIS A 118 8.23 -1.65 -8.20
C HIS A 118 7.62 -0.36 -7.63
N GLN A 119 8.12 0.77 -8.10
CA GLN A 119 7.81 2.11 -7.59
C GLN A 119 7.25 2.99 -8.70
N ALA A 120 6.37 3.90 -8.28
CA ALA A 120 6.04 5.04 -9.10
C ALA A 120 6.12 6.35 -8.30
N VAL A 121 6.44 7.40 -9.05
CA VAL A 121 6.50 8.78 -8.59
C VAL A 121 5.60 9.59 -9.49
N ARG A 122 4.63 10.26 -8.89
CA ARG A 122 3.80 11.27 -9.53
C ARG A 122 4.42 12.62 -9.26
N LEU A 123 4.75 13.33 -10.33
CA LEU A 123 5.28 14.68 -10.30
C LEU A 123 4.16 15.71 -10.06
N ASP A 124 4.54 16.95 -9.76
CA ASP A 124 3.60 18.05 -9.50
C ASP A 124 2.70 18.38 -10.70
N ASP A 125 3.23 18.21 -11.90
CA ASP A 125 2.51 18.33 -13.19
C ASP A 125 1.61 17.12 -13.50
N TYR A 126 1.49 16.16 -12.59
CA TYR A 126 0.76 14.89 -12.69
C TYR A 126 1.40 13.82 -13.58
N THR A 127 2.58 14.07 -14.14
CA THR A 127 3.34 13.06 -14.88
C THR A 127 3.70 11.93 -13.95
N VAL A 128 3.53 10.69 -14.41
CA VAL A 128 3.90 9.51 -13.64
C VAL A 128 5.15 8.89 -14.26
N VAL A 129 6.16 8.70 -13.42
CA VAL A 129 7.37 7.93 -13.74
C VAL A 129 7.30 6.63 -12.95
N GLU A 130 7.44 5.50 -13.63
CA GLU A 130 7.44 4.15 -13.07
C GLU A 130 8.87 3.58 -13.14
N GLY A 131 9.25 2.76 -12.15
CA GLY A 131 10.58 2.19 -12.09
C GLY A 131 10.98 1.62 -10.73
N HIS A 132 12.29 1.65 -10.45
CA HIS A 132 12.83 1.30 -9.14
C HIS A 132 13.70 2.44 -8.60
N ALA A 133 13.54 2.76 -7.32
CA ALA A 133 14.45 3.69 -6.65
C ALA A 133 15.80 3.02 -6.39
N HIS A 134 16.86 3.74 -6.74
CA HIS A 134 18.25 3.41 -6.41
C HIS A 134 18.68 4.16 -5.14
N ALA A 135 19.83 3.79 -4.59
CA ALA A 135 20.41 4.55 -3.48
C ALA A 135 20.72 5.98 -3.91
N GLN A 136 20.53 6.95 -3.01
CA GLN A 136 20.71 8.38 -3.32
C GLN A 136 22.15 8.77 -3.69
N ASP A 137 23.12 7.90 -3.43
CA ASP A 137 24.51 8.05 -3.84
C ASP A 137 24.81 7.47 -5.24
N GLY A 138 23.77 7.05 -5.96
CA GLY A 138 23.88 6.40 -7.27
C GLY A 138 24.36 4.94 -7.21
N SER A 139 24.50 4.37 -6.00
CA SER A 139 24.92 2.98 -5.86
C SER A 139 23.79 2.00 -6.19
N HIS A 140 24.13 0.92 -6.90
CA HIS A 140 23.24 -0.23 -7.08
C HIS A 140 23.31 -1.23 -5.91
N ASP A 141 23.93 -0.86 -4.79
CA ASP A 141 23.96 -1.70 -3.59
C ASP A 141 22.57 -1.76 -2.95
N LYS A 142 21.96 -2.95 -3.00
CA LYS A 142 20.63 -3.23 -2.44
C LYS A 142 20.56 -3.09 -0.90
N LYS A 143 21.71 -2.98 -0.22
CA LYS A 143 21.76 -2.77 1.24
C LYS A 143 21.64 -1.29 1.62
N LYS A 144 21.86 -0.37 0.68
CA LYS A 144 21.78 1.06 0.95
C LYS A 144 20.32 1.54 0.91
N PRO A 145 19.95 2.53 1.74
CA PRO A 145 18.61 3.08 1.73
C PRO A 145 18.35 3.76 0.38
N THR A 146 17.31 3.29 -0.31
CA THR A 146 16.90 3.81 -1.63
C THR A 146 16.04 5.06 -1.53
N LYS A 147 15.52 5.37 -0.33
CA LYS A 147 14.69 6.56 -0.09
C LYS A 147 14.91 7.09 1.30
N ASN A 148 15.32 8.35 1.39
CA ASN A 148 15.38 9.08 2.65
C ASN A 148 14.86 10.51 2.47
N LEU A 149 14.34 11.07 3.56
CA LEU A 149 14.25 12.51 3.76
C LEU A 149 15.44 12.93 4.61
N ASN A 150 16.25 13.83 4.07
CA ASN A 150 17.48 14.30 4.66
C ASN A 150 17.27 15.74 5.15
N ILE A 151 17.70 16.00 6.38
CA ILE A 151 17.68 17.32 6.98
C ILE A 151 18.99 17.55 7.73
N GLU A 152 19.62 18.70 7.49
CA GLU A 152 20.68 19.20 8.37
C GLU A 152 19.98 19.74 9.61
N ALA A 153 19.82 18.88 10.62
CA ALA A 153 19.04 19.15 11.81
C ALA A 153 19.78 20.13 12.72
N ASP A 154 19.13 21.22 13.08
CA ASP A 154 19.55 22.17 14.12
C ASP A 154 18.99 21.74 15.49
N SER A 155 17.84 21.06 15.49
CA SER A 155 17.23 20.53 16.71
C SER A 155 16.33 19.32 16.45
N VAL A 156 16.17 18.49 17.47
CA VAL A 156 15.24 17.38 17.54
C VAL A 156 14.36 17.56 18.77
N THR A 157 13.06 17.77 18.57
CA THR A 157 12.08 17.94 19.64
C THR A 157 11.24 16.67 19.76
N VAL A 158 11.37 15.97 20.89
CA VAL A 158 10.63 14.73 21.17
C VAL A 158 9.38 15.06 21.98
N ASN A 159 8.21 14.57 21.56
CA ASN A 159 6.95 14.77 22.27
C ASN A 159 6.76 13.69 23.35
N LEU A 160 6.71 14.11 24.62
CA LEU A 160 6.64 13.18 25.76
C LEU A 160 5.29 12.45 25.86
N ARG A 161 4.22 12.96 25.24
CA ARG A 161 2.94 12.21 25.15
C ARG A 161 3.10 10.92 24.36
N ARG A 162 4.04 10.88 23.41
CA ARG A 162 4.17 9.80 22.45
C ARG A 162 5.64 9.55 22.10
N VAL A 163 6.36 8.96 23.05
CA VAL A 163 7.66 8.35 22.80
C VAL A 163 7.45 6.92 22.30
N ASP A 164 7.96 6.62 21.11
CA ASP A 164 7.91 5.32 20.45
C ASP A 164 9.35 4.83 20.17
N ASP A 165 9.69 3.70 20.79
CA ASP A 165 11.04 3.16 20.83
C ASP A 165 11.56 2.83 19.43
N ILE A 166 10.67 2.47 18.49
CA ILE A 166 11.04 2.09 17.11
C ILE A 166 11.73 3.25 16.39
N TYR A 167 11.23 4.49 16.56
CA TYR A 167 11.84 5.66 15.94
C TYR A 167 13.18 6.01 16.59
N PHE A 168 13.23 5.92 17.92
CA PHE A 168 14.46 6.22 18.65
C PHE A 168 15.57 5.22 18.30
N GLU A 169 15.30 3.92 18.36
CA GLU A 169 16.26 2.86 18.04
C GLU A 169 16.81 3.02 16.61
N ALA A 170 15.93 3.33 15.65
CA ALA A 170 16.33 3.53 14.26
C ALA A 170 17.22 4.77 14.04
N LEU A 171 17.09 5.80 14.87
CA LEU A 171 17.82 7.05 14.77
C LEU A 171 18.97 7.17 15.78
N SER A 172 19.06 6.24 16.74
CA SER A 172 20.04 6.23 17.83
C SER A 172 21.48 6.43 17.35
N SER A 173 21.90 5.69 16.33
CA SER A 173 23.25 5.82 15.76
C SER A 173 23.52 7.19 15.15
N GLN A 174 22.50 7.82 14.55
CA GLN A 174 22.59 9.18 14.00
C GLN A 174 22.60 10.21 15.13
N TYR A 175 21.83 9.99 16.20
CA TYR A 175 21.78 10.84 17.38
C TYR A 175 23.11 10.82 18.16
N ASP A 176 23.71 9.64 18.32
CA ASP A 176 25.02 9.46 18.94
C ASP A 176 26.12 10.12 18.10
N ALA A 177 26.09 9.94 16.78
CA ALA A 177 27.03 10.57 15.87
C ALA A 177 26.91 12.11 15.87
N ALA A 178 25.68 12.61 15.95
CA ALA A 178 25.37 14.03 16.08
C ALA A 178 25.67 14.60 17.48
N LYS A 179 25.89 13.73 18.48
CA LYS A 179 26.03 14.07 19.90
C LYS A 179 24.90 15.00 20.34
N LEU A 180 23.66 14.56 20.11
CA LEU A 180 22.47 15.31 20.51
C LEU A 180 22.39 15.44 22.02
N VAL A 181 22.29 16.67 22.50
CA VAL A 181 22.22 16.99 23.93
C VAL A 181 21.08 17.95 24.23
N LEU A 182 20.58 17.93 25.47
CA LEU A 182 19.46 18.76 25.89
C LEU A 182 19.77 20.25 25.77
N ALA A 183 18.84 21.02 25.19
CA ALA A 183 19.03 22.43 24.86
C ALA A 183 19.05 23.35 26.09
N GLU A 184 18.31 23.00 27.14
CA GLU A 184 18.10 23.80 28.34
C GLU A 184 17.85 22.92 29.57
N ASP A 185 17.96 23.51 30.76
CA ASP A 185 17.57 22.85 32.00
C ASP A 185 16.05 22.71 32.03
N ILE A 186 15.56 21.51 32.33
CA ILE A 186 14.13 21.20 32.34
C ILE A 186 13.75 20.60 33.69
N SER A 187 12.63 21.06 34.23
CA SER A 187 12.00 20.49 35.43
C SER A 187 10.60 20.01 35.06
N ILE A 188 10.29 18.75 35.37
CA ILE A 188 9.00 18.11 35.07
C ILE A 188 8.44 17.54 36.37
N GLY A 189 7.17 17.82 36.65
CA GLY A 189 6.53 17.30 37.84
C GLY A 189 7.14 17.89 39.10
N GLN A 190 7.32 17.04 40.12
CA GLN A 190 7.72 17.48 41.44
C GLN A 190 9.24 17.43 41.66
N ASP A 191 9.93 16.45 41.06
CA ASP A 191 11.34 16.14 41.40
C ASP A 191 12.21 15.70 40.21
N PHE A 192 11.70 15.70 38.98
CA PHE A 192 12.48 15.28 37.82
C PHE A 192 13.12 16.47 37.12
N THR A 193 14.42 16.62 37.32
CA THR A 193 15.23 17.67 36.70
C THR A 193 16.25 17.09 35.75
N LEU A 194 16.29 17.59 34.52
CA LEU A 194 17.33 17.31 33.54
C LEU A 194 18.16 18.56 33.31
N SER A 195 19.48 18.41 33.39
CA SER A 195 20.40 19.51 33.10
C SER A 195 20.62 19.65 31.60
N LYS A 196 20.89 20.88 31.17
CA LYS A 196 21.41 21.18 29.85
C LYS A 196 22.64 20.30 29.55
N GLU A 197 22.83 19.97 28.29
CA GLU A 197 23.93 19.12 27.79
C GLU A 197 23.78 17.62 28.12
N THR A 198 22.70 17.21 28.79
CA THR A 198 22.40 15.77 28.98
C THR A 198 22.18 15.09 27.62
N PRO A 199 22.92 14.02 27.29
CA PRO A 199 22.75 13.29 26.03
C PRO A 199 21.35 12.70 25.89
N ILE A 200 20.83 12.66 24.66
CA ILE A 200 19.58 11.97 24.40
C ILE A 200 19.74 10.45 24.62
N SER A 201 18.83 9.84 25.37
CA SER A 201 18.78 8.38 25.55
C SER A 201 17.34 7.91 25.73
N LEU A 202 17.07 6.65 25.39
CA LEU A 202 15.74 6.07 25.54
C LEU A 202 15.29 6.09 27.02
N ASP A 203 16.20 5.79 27.94
CA ASP A 203 15.95 5.79 29.38
C ASP A 203 15.51 7.17 29.88
N ILE A 204 16.15 8.25 29.40
CA ILE A 204 15.79 9.62 29.76
C ILE A 204 14.42 9.97 29.20
N LEU A 205 14.13 9.60 27.94
CA LEU A 205 12.84 9.87 27.32
C LEU A 205 11.69 9.14 28.02
N HIS A 206 11.91 7.90 28.46
CA HIS A 206 10.94 7.11 29.22
C HIS A 206 10.68 7.69 30.61
N GLN A 207 11.74 8.01 31.36
CA GLN A 207 11.60 8.66 32.66
C GLN A 207 10.88 10.00 32.54
N ALA A 208 11.31 10.86 31.60
CA ALA A 208 10.67 12.15 31.38
C ALA A 208 9.19 12.01 31.01
N LYS A 209 8.84 11.02 30.19
CA LYS A 209 7.45 10.69 29.84
C LYS A 209 6.63 10.27 31.05
N GLU A 210 7.19 9.44 31.94
CA GLU A 210 6.50 8.99 33.16
C GLU A 210 6.17 10.19 34.06
N TYR A 211 7.16 11.01 34.41
CA TYR A 211 6.96 12.23 35.21
C TYR A 211 6.02 13.24 34.53
N PHE A 212 6.09 13.38 33.21
CA PHE A 212 5.16 14.21 32.46
C PHE A 212 3.71 13.70 32.59
N LEU A 213 3.48 12.39 32.46
CA LEU A 213 2.15 11.80 32.58
C LEU A 213 1.60 11.92 34.00
N GLU A 214 2.45 11.75 35.02
CA GLU A 214 2.09 11.97 36.42
C GLU A 214 1.70 13.44 36.67
N ALA A 215 2.49 14.40 36.19
CA ALA A 215 2.18 15.82 36.34
C ALA A 215 0.87 16.20 35.65
N VAL A 216 0.61 15.67 34.45
CA VAL A 216 -0.65 15.86 33.73
C VAL A 216 -1.83 15.23 34.47
N ALA A 217 -1.65 14.03 35.03
CA ALA A 217 -2.69 13.35 35.81
C ALA A 217 -3.04 14.15 37.07
N ASN A 218 -2.04 14.56 37.86
CA ASN A 218 -2.22 15.41 39.04
C ASN A 218 -2.97 16.71 38.70
N ASN A 219 -2.51 17.42 37.66
CA ASN A 219 -3.14 18.68 37.27
C ASN A 219 -4.58 18.48 36.77
N SER A 220 -4.89 17.35 36.13
CA SER A 220 -6.25 16.98 35.74
C SER A 220 -7.15 16.74 36.96
N GLU A 221 -6.64 16.06 37.98
CA GLU A 221 -7.36 15.82 39.23
C GLU A 221 -7.64 17.12 39.99
N VAL A 222 -6.61 17.97 40.17
CA VAL A 222 -6.75 19.29 40.82
C VAL A 222 -7.78 20.15 40.10
N ASN A 223 -7.73 20.21 38.76
CA ASN A 223 -8.71 20.96 37.98
C ASN A 223 -10.14 20.39 38.11
N THR A 224 -10.27 19.06 38.20
CA THR A 224 -11.57 18.40 38.41
C THR A 224 -12.14 18.74 39.79
N GLU A 225 -11.30 18.80 40.81
CA GLU A 225 -11.69 19.20 42.16
C GLU A 225 -12.12 20.67 42.22
N ILE A 226 -11.34 21.58 41.61
CA ILE A 226 -11.70 22.99 41.49
C ILE A 226 -13.07 23.12 40.81
N ALA A 227 -13.27 22.46 39.67
CA ALA A 227 -14.55 22.49 38.97
C ALA A 227 -15.71 21.98 39.85
N ARG A 228 -15.48 20.91 40.62
CA ARG A 228 -16.49 20.37 41.55
C ARG A 228 -16.83 21.36 42.66
N GLU A 229 -15.85 22.05 43.21
CA GLU A 229 -16.04 23.07 44.24
C GLU A 229 -16.80 24.29 43.69
N VAL A 230 -16.42 24.78 42.50
CA VAL A 230 -17.13 25.87 41.80
C VAL A 230 -18.59 25.50 41.58
N TRP A 231 -18.89 24.31 41.06
CA TRP A 231 -20.27 23.90 40.84
C TRP A 231 -21.06 23.66 42.13
N LYS A 232 -20.38 23.33 43.24
CA LYS A 232 -21.01 23.26 44.56
C LYS A 232 -21.36 24.65 45.08
N SER A 233 -20.51 25.65 44.87
CA SER A 233 -20.79 27.04 45.27
C SER A 233 -21.90 27.66 44.42
N VAL A 234 -21.94 27.40 43.11
CA VAL A 234 -23.07 27.82 42.24
C VAL A 234 -24.42 27.36 42.79
N LYS A 235 -24.53 26.10 43.23
CA LYS A 235 -25.79 25.57 43.80
C LYS A 235 -26.22 26.27 45.10
N THR A 236 -25.28 26.84 45.82
CA THR A 236 -25.50 27.47 47.13
C THR A 236 -25.76 28.97 46.97
N ASP A 237 -24.96 29.64 46.14
CA ASP A 237 -24.95 31.10 46.00
C ASP A 237 -25.91 31.61 44.93
N LEU A 238 -26.27 30.76 43.95
CA LEU A 238 -27.21 31.09 42.87
C LEU A 238 -28.36 30.06 42.80
N PRO A 239 -29.19 29.94 43.85
CA PRO A 239 -30.27 28.97 43.88
C PRO A 239 -31.31 29.25 42.79
N GLY A 240 -31.74 28.19 42.07
CA GLY A 240 -32.78 28.27 41.03
C GLY A 240 -32.30 28.72 39.65
N LYS A 241 -31.04 29.14 39.50
CA LYS A 241 -30.44 29.55 38.23
C LYS A 241 -29.99 28.34 37.38
N ARG A 242 -30.14 28.43 36.06
CA ARG A 242 -29.76 27.39 35.10
C ARG A 242 -28.33 27.58 34.60
N TYR A 243 -27.66 26.48 34.25
CA TYR A 243 -26.24 26.48 33.86
C TYR A 243 -25.90 27.34 32.63
N TYR A 244 -26.89 27.64 31.78
CA TYR A 244 -26.73 28.43 30.57
C TYR A 244 -27.01 29.93 30.78
N GLU A 245 -27.41 30.34 31.98
CA GLU A 245 -27.64 31.76 32.28
C GLU A 245 -26.30 32.53 32.34
N PRO A 246 -26.22 33.75 31.78
CA PRO A 246 -24.98 34.53 31.74
C PRO A 246 -24.34 34.76 33.11
N GLU A 247 -25.16 35.01 34.13
CA GLU A 247 -24.75 35.23 35.51
C GLU A 247 -24.00 34.02 36.11
N VAL A 248 -24.45 32.79 35.78
CA VAL A 248 -23.79 31.55 36.21
C VAL A 248 -22.44 31.41 35.51
N LYS A 249 -22.36 31.74 34.22
CA LYS A 249 -21.11 31.69 33.46
C LYS A 249 -20.06 32.67 34.00
N GLU A 250 -20.46 33.90 34.29
CA GLU A 250 -19.59 34.92 34.89
C GLU A 250 -19.11 34.47 36.28
N TYR A 251 -20.02 33.98 37.13
CA TYR A 251 -19.70 33.47 38.46
C TYR A 251 -18.72 32.28 38.39
N VAL A 252 -19.01 31.27 37.56
CA VAL A 252 -18.13 30.10 37.36
C VAL A 252 -16.74 30.53 36.93
N THR A 253 -16.64 31.47 35.99
CA THR A 253 -15.36 31.98 35.49
C THR A 253 -14.56 32.67 36.59
N ALA A 254 -15.21 33.57 37.34
CA ALA A 254 -14.57 34.30 38.44
C ALA A 254 -14.13 33.35 39.57
N LYS A 255 -15.00 32.42 39.98
CA LYS A 255 -14.72 31.47 41.05
C LYS A 255 -13.65 30.44 40.67
N THR A 256 -13.64 29.98 39.42
CA THR A 256 -12.57 29.11 38.90
C THR A 256 -11.23 29.84 38.99
N LYS A 257 -11.14 31.10 38.56
CA LYS A 257 -9.91 31.88 38.65
C LYS A 257 -9.42 32.05 40.09
N GLU A 258 -10.32 32.37 41.02
CA GLU A 258 -10.00 32.50 42.44
C GLU A 258 -9.43 31.19 43.03
N LEU A 259 -10.10 30.07 42.80
CA LEU A 259 -9.68 28.76 43.32
C LEU A 259 -8.42 28.24 42.65
N SER A 260 -8.24 28.45 41.34
CA SER A 260 -7.01 28.13 40.63
C SER A 260 -5.80 28.89 41.18
N GLU A 261 -5.95 30.18 41.54
CA GLU A 261 -4.84 30.94 42.14
C GLU A 261 -4.54 30.44 43.57
N LYS A 262 -5.59 30.11 44.35
CA LYS A 262 -5.43 29.57 45.71
C LYS A 262 -4.74 28.20 45.72
N ARG A 263 -5.01 27.37 44.72
CA ARG A 263 -4.45 26.01 44.56
C ARG A 263 -3.29 25.94 43.58
N LYS A 264 -2.67 27.07 43.26
CA LYS A 264 -1.56 27.12 42.31
C LYS A 264 -0.38 26.23 42.72
N GLY A 265 -0.15 26.06 44.03
CA GLY A 265 0.89 25.17 44.55
C GLY A 265 0.58 23.67 44.43
N ASP A 266 -0.67 23.29 44.15
CA ASP A 266 -1.05 21.89 43.89
C ASP A 266 -0.81 21.50 42.42
N LEU A 267 -0.63 22.48 41.55
CA LEU A 267 -0.34 22.27 40.13
C LEU A 267 1.16 22.06 39.94
N LEU A 268 1.50 20.97 39.24
CA LEU A 268 2.88 20.62 38.90
C LEU A 268 3.28 21.22 37.54
N ASP A 269 4.59 21.44 37.36
CA ASP A 269 5.14 21.90 36.10
C ASP A 269 5.04 20.81 35.04
N VAL A 270 4.55 21.18 33.86
CA VAL A 270 4.30 20.27 32.75
C VAL A 270 5.10 20.72 31.53
N VAL A 271 6.04 19.87 31.11
CA VAL A 271 6.83 20.07 29.90
C VAL A 271 6.45 18.99 28.89
N PRO A 272 5.71 19.31 27.81
CA PRO A 272 5.17 18.30 26.90
C PRO A 272 6.19 17.76 25.89
N SER A 273 7.36 18.37 25.80
CA SER A 273 8.38 18.01 24.82
C SER A 273 9.78 18.36 25.30
N LEU A 274 10.76 17.55 24.88
CA LEU A 274 12.18 17.81 25.13
C LEU A 274 12.87 18.18 23.83
N THR A 275 13.65 19.26 23.85
CA THR A 275 14.40 19.73 22.68
C THR A 275 15.88 19.42 22.85
N PHE A 276 16.43 18.70 21.88
CA PHE A 276 17.84 18.33 21.79
C PHE A 276 18.50 19.05 20.62
N VAL A 277 19.75 19.46 20.78
CA VAL A 277 20.55 20.17 19.77
C VAL A 277 21.85 19.42 19.51
N PRO A 278 22.38 19.39 18.27
CA PRO A 278 23.68 18.80 17.99
C PRO A 278 24.82 19.61 18.62
N SER A 279 25.83 18.94 19.17
CA SER A 279 26.99 19.63 19.77
C SER A 279 27.80 20.48 18.77
N ALA A 280 27.71 20.15 17.47
CA ALA A 280 28.43 20.82 16.39
C ALA A 280 27.62 21.94 15.69
N GLY A 281 26.43 22.28 16.21
CA GLY A 281 25.53 23.29 15.62
C GLY A 281 24.43 22.66 14.77
N SER A 282 24.80 21.92 13.73
CA SER A 282 23.87 21.12 12.92
C SER A 282 24.41 19.71 12.71
N ALA A 283 23.54 18.76 12.40
CA ALA A 283 23.94 17.41 12.04
C ALA A 283 23.03 16.79 10.98
N PRO A 284 23.57 16.00 10.04
CA PRO A 284 22.77 15.33 9.03
C PRO A 284 21.93 14.23 9.70
N ILE A 285 20.61 14.31 9.51
CA ILE A 285 19.66 13.27 9.90
C ILE A 285 18.88 12.83 8.67
N SER A 286 18.89 11.53 8.43
CA SER A 286 18.16 10.86 7.37
C SER A 286 17.07 9.96 7.95
N VAL A 287 15.84 10.12 7.49
CA VAL A 287 14.71 9.28 7.90
C VAL A 287 14.04 8.60 6.72
N ASN A 288 13.35 7.50 6.99
CA ASN A 288 12.47 6.88 6.01
C ASN A 288 11.30 7.85 5.67
N PRO A 289 11.02 8.11 4.37
CA PRO A 289 9.97 9.05 3.97
C PRO A 289 8.56 8.66 4.42
N TYR A 290 8.31 7.39 4.76
CA TYR A 290 7.01 6.91 5.23
C TYR A 290 6.78 7.11 6.74
N TRP A 291 7.78 7.62 7.47
CA TRP A 291 7.71 7.85 8.91
C TRP A 291 7.19 9.23 9.30
N GLY A 292 7.14 10.17 8.38
CA GLY A 292 6.77 11.54 8.70
C GLY A 292 6.32 12.35 7.49
N LYS A 293 6.13 13.65 7.73
CA LYS A 293 5.85 14.65 6.71
C LYS A 293 6.86 15.77 6.81
N LEU A 294 7.35 16.21 5.65
CA LEU A 294 8.22 17.36 5.51
C LEU A 294 7.37 18.62 5.33
N SER A 295 7.70 19.72 6.02
CA SER A 295 6.98 21.00 5.89
C SER A 295 7.35 21.78 4.63
N GLN A 296 8.59 21.66 4.16
CA GLN A 296 9.12 22.27 2.93
C GLN A 296 9.85 21.23 2.10
N ALA A 297 9.58 21.15 0.79
CA ALA A 297 10.17 20.13 -0.07
C ALA A 297 11.46 20.57 -0.77
N LYS A 298 11.76 21.88 -0.76
CA LYS A 298 12.89 22.47 -1.47
C LYS A 298 14.16 22.43 -0.63
N ALA A 299 15.24 21.93 -1.22
CA ALA A 299 16.53 21.85 -0.56
C ALA A 299 17.12 23.25 -0.32
N GLY A 300 17.77 23.45 0.82
CA GLY A 300 18.37 24.70 1.26
C GLY A 300 17.45 25.64 2.02
N GLU A 301 16.15 25.34 2.11
CA GLU A 301 15.21 26.11 2.93
C GLU A 301 15.15 25.58 4.37
N SER A 302 14.87 26.47 5.33
CA SER A 302 14.58 26.06 6.70
C SER A 302 13.22 25.37 6.76
N GLY A 303 13.19 24.17 7.32
CA GLY A 303 12.00 23.35 7.38
C GLY A 303 11.99 22.41 8.58
N GLN A 304 10.95 21.60 8.64
CA GLN A 304 10.72 20.66 9.72
C GLN A 304 10.23 19.33 9.16
N LEU A 305 10.72 18.26 9.74
CA LEU A 305 10.28 16.90 9.51
C LEU A 305 9.55 16.43 10.77
N LYS A 306 8.23 16.28 10.66
CA LYS A 306 7.40 15.76 11.75
C LYS A 306 7.14 14.26 11.54
N LEU A 307 7.64 13.44 12.45
CA LEU A 307 7.43 12.00 12.50
C LEU A 307 6.03 11.65 13.04
N LYS A 308 5.61 10.39 12.88
CA LYS A 308 4.27 9.91 13.30
C LYS A 308 4.07 9.83 14.82
N ASP A 309 5.16 9.72 15.57
CA ASP A 309 5.19 9.85 17.03
C ASP A 309 5.16 11.33 17.49
N GLU A 310 5.09 12.26 16.54
CA GLU A 310 5.16 13.71 16.76
C GLU A 310 6.55 14.26 17.11
N THR A 311 7.61 13.45 17.03
CA THR A 311 8.97 13.97 17.07
C THR A 311 9.19 14.91 15.88
N VAL A 312 9.73 16.09 16.14
CA VAL A 312 9.99 17.14 15.14
C VAL A 312 11.49 17.34 15.01
N ILE A 313 12.01 17.09 13.82
CA ILE A 313 13.39 17.40 13.46
C ILE A 313 13.37 18.71 12.68
N SER A 314 13.96 19.77 13.22
CA SER A 314 13.98 21.10 12.60
C SER A 314 15.38 21.41 12.10
N GLY A 315 15.47 22.06 10.94
CA GLY A 315 16.75 22.50 10.41
C GLY A 315 16.68 22.88 8.94
N THR A 316 17.81 22.79 8.24
CA THR A 316 17.88 23.09 6.81
C THR A 316 17.61 21.84 5.99
N ILE A 317 16.64 21.87 5.08
CA ILE A 317 16.30 20.72 4.24
C ILE A 317 17.47 20.39 3.33
N ALA A 318 18.01 19.17 3.45
CA ALA A 318 19.09 18.70 2.61
C ALA A 318 18.54 18.08 1.33
N ALA A 319 19.40 17.95 0.31
CA ALA A 319 19.03 17.29 -0.93
C ALA A 319 18.55 15.86 -0.64
N SER A 320 17.29 15.60 -0.98
CA SER A 320 16.61 14.32 -0.74
C SER A 320 16.02 13.75 -2.03
N PRO A 321 16.80 13.68 -3.14
CA PRO A 321 16.26 13.27 -4.42
C PRO A 321 15.83 11.81 -4.43
N ILE A 322 14.99 11.46 -5.39
CA ILE A 322 14.70 10.07 -5.72
C ILE A 322 15.43 9.76 -7.02
N ILE A 323 16.44 8.90 -6.94
CA ILE A 323 17.11 8.39 -8.14
C ILE A 323 16.30 7.18 -8.59
N MET A 324 15.78 7.19 -9.81
CA MET A 324 14.99 6.08 -10.35
C MET A 324 15.55 5.58 -11.68
N GLY A 325 15.64 4.26 -11.82
CA GLY A 325 15.68 3.62 -13.15
C GLY A 325 14.28 3.61 -13.74
N VAL A 326 14.08 4.30 -14.86
CA VAL A 326 12.79 4.57 -15.49
C VAL A 326 12.42 3.47 -16.47
N ASP A 327 11.37 2.72 -16.15
CA ASP A 327 10.82 1.69 -17.02
C ASP A 327 9.36 1.98 -17.45
N GLY A 328 8.83 3.14 -17.08
CA GLY A 328 7.55 3.60 -17.61
C GLY A 328 7.41 5.10 -17.46
N ILE A 329 6.79 5.73 -18.45
CA ILE A 329 6.44 7.14 -18.46
C ILE A 329 4.96 7.25 -18.83
N ASP A 330 4.16 7.99 -18.04
CA ASP A 330 2.73 8.14 -18.29
C ASP A 330 2.30 9.60 -18.10
N PHE A 331 1.93 10.24 -19.21
CA PHE A 331 1.42 11.60 -19.29
C PHE A 331 -0.12 11.67 -19.37
N ARG A 332 -0.84 10.55 -19.36
CA ARG A 332 -2.30 10.58 -19.51
C ARG A 332 -2.97 11.45 -18.44
N HIS A 333 -2.44 11.44 -17.22
CA HIS A 333 -3.00 12.23 -16.13
C HIS A 333 -2.68 13.73 -16.32
N THR A 334 -1.45 14.04 -16.74
CA THR A 334 -1.02 15.39 -17.15
C THR A 334 -1.95 15.95 -18.22
N VAL A 335 -2.22 15.17 -19.27
CA VAL A 335 -3.10 15.56 -20.39
C VAL A 335 -4.54 15.78 -19.92
N ARG A 336 -5.12 14.88 -19.11
CA ARG A 336 -6.47 15.08 -18.55
C ARG A 336 -6.58 16.35 -17.71
N LYS A 337 -5.57 16.64 -16.87
CA LYS A 337 -5.53 17.87 -16.07
C LYS A 337 -5.25 19.13 -16.88
N ALA A 338 -4.60 19.00 -18.02
CA ALA A 338 -4.42 20.09 -18.97
C ALA A 338 -5.71 20.41 -19.73
N ASP A 339 -6.45 19.38 -20.15
CA ASP A 339 -7.75 19.52 -20.81
C ASP A 339 -8.79 20.21 -19.91
N GLU A 340 -8.85 19.84 -18.62
CA GLU A 340 -9.65 20.54 -17.59
C GLU A 340 -9.33 22.05 -17.50
N LYS A 341 -8.13 22.46 -17.91
CA LYS A 341 -7.65 23.85 -17.90
C LYS A 341 -7.65 24.51 -19.30
N GLY A 342 -8.12 23.81 -20.34
CA GLY A 342 -8.11 24.30 -21.72
C GLY A 342 -6.71 24.40 -22.34
N ILE A 343 -5.72 23.66 -21.82
CA ILE A 343 -4.36 23.58 -22.36
C ILE A 343 -4.28 22.39 -23.31
N SER A 344 -3.64 22.54 -24.48
CA SER A 344 -3.52 21.44 -25.43
C SER A 344 -2.63 20.31 -24.89
N ALA A 345 -2.98 19.06 -25.20
CA ALA A 345 -2.25 17.89 -24.73
C ALA A 345 -0.75 17.94 -25.07
N LYS A 346 -0.42 18.33 -26.30
CA LYS A 346 0.97 18.50 -26.75
C LYS A 346 1.73 19.51 -25.91
N ALA A 347 1.15 20.69 -25.68
CA ALA A 347 1.78 21.71 -24.86
C ALA A 347 1.93 21.25 -23.39
N ALA A 348 1.00 20.46 -22.87
CA ALA A 348 1.11 19.93 -21.51
C ALA A 348 2.28 18.94 -21.36
N VAL A 349 2.46 18.05 -22.34
CA VAL A 349 3.57 17.07 -22.37
C VAL A 349 4.91 17.79 -22.54
N GLU A 350 5.03 18.67 -23.55
CA GLU A 350 6.28 19.41 -23.84
C GLU A 350 6.75 20.29 -22.67
N ASN A 351 5.81 20.82 -21.88
CA ASN A 351 6.12 21.64 -20.71
C ASN A 351 6.32 20.83 -19.41
N SER A 352 6.22 19.49 -19.47
CA SER A 352 6.44 18.65 -18.31
C SER A 352 7.85 18.85 -17.75
N TRP A 353 7.98 18.78 -16.42
CA TRP A 353 9.29 18.80 -15.78
C TRP A 353 10.18 17.65 -16.28
N LEU A 354 9.60 16.49 -16.56
CA LEU A 354 10.34 15.29 -16.98
C LEU A 354 11.14 15.52 -18.28
N LEU A 355 10.55 16.22 -19.25
CA LEU A 355 11.15 16.45 -20.56
C LEU A 355 12.18 17.61 -20.57
N LYS A 356 12.49 18.18 -19.41
CA LYS A 356 13.65 19.08 -19.24
C LYS A 356 14.97 18.31 -19.20
N ASP A 357 14.92 17.03 -18.86
CA ASP A 357 16.06 16.12 -18.99
C ASP A 357 16.21 15.72 -20.47
N GLU A 358 17.39 15.94 -21.04
CA GLU A 358 17.63 15.69 -22.47
C GLU A 358 17.51 14.20 -22.82
N GLY A 359 17.88 13.29 -21.89
CA GLY A 359 17.74 11.85 -22.10
C GLY A 359 16.28 11.41 -22.15
N MET A 360 15.46 11.91 -21.22
CA MET A 360 14.01 11.65 -21.23
C MET A 360 13.31 12.27 -22.44
N LYS A 361 13.76 13.46 -22.85
CA LYS A 361 13.24 14.14 -24.04
C LYS A 361 13.55 13.38 -25.33
N GLU A 362 14.78 12.89 -25.49
CA GLU A 362 15.15 12.04 -26.61
C GLU A 362 14.34 10.73 -26.61
N LEU A 363 14.22 10.08 -25.45
CA LEU A 363 13.44 8.85 -25.29
C LEU A 363 11.96 9.07 -25.66
N TRP A 364 11.37 10.18 -25.21
CA TRP A 364 10.00 10.53 -25.56
C TRP A 364 9.83 10.85 -27.05
N ALA A 365 10.79 11.50 -27.69
CA ALA A 365 10.75 11.71 -29.14
C ALA A 365 10.76 10.38 -29.92
N LYS A 366 11.51 9.37 -29.46
CA LYS A 366 11.47 8.00 -30.03
C LYS A 366 10.09 7.37 -29.85
N HIS A 367 9.42 7.61 -28.72
CA HIS A 367 8.03 7.19 -28.50
C HIS A 367 7.05 7.87 -29.46
N GLU A 368 7.15 9.19 -29.64
CA GLU A 368 6.30 9.93 -30.58
C GLU A 368 6.45 9.40 -32.02
N LEU A 369 7.67 9.06 -32.44
CA LEU A 369 7.93 8.41 -33.73
C LEU A 369 7.27 7.04 -33.82
N LEU A 370 7.37 6.23 -32.76
CA LEU A 370 6.73 4.92 -32.68
C LEU A 370 5.20 5.04 -32.82
N VAL A 371 4.59 5.99 -32.12
CA VAL A 371 3.14 6.27 -32.19
C VAL A 371 2.73 6.75 -33.58
N ALA A 372 3.54 7.60 -34.22
CA ALA A 372 3.28 8.04 -35.59
C ALA A 372 3.30 6.86 -36.58
N LYS A 373 4.28 5.96 -36.47
CA LYS A 373 4.36 4.74 -37.28
C LYS A 373 3.20 3.77 -37.00
N LEU A 374 2.80 3.63 -35.74
CA LEU A 374 1.61 2.86 -35.36
C LEU A 374 0.36 3.44 -36.03
N ALA A 375 0.17 4.77 -35.95
CA ALA A 375 -0.97 5.46 -36.54
C ALA A 375 -1.06 5.21 -38.05
N GLU A 376 0.06 5.27 -38.77
CA GLU A 376 0.13 4.91 -40.19
C GLU A 376 -0.25 3.45 -40.44
N GLU A 377 0.29 2.52 -39.64
CA GLU A 377 0.02 1.10 -39.77
C GLU A 377 -1.46 0.77 -39.52
N ILE A 378 -2.13 1.38 -38.55
CA ILE A 378 -3.53 1.08 -38.23
C ILE A 378 -4.54 1.94 -38.99
N LYS A 379 -4.08 2.96 -39.72
CA LYS A 379 -4.94 3.87 -40.51
C LYS A 379 -5.85 3.13 -41.47
N HIS A 380 -5.34 2.07 -42.12
CA HIS A 380 -6.13 1.25 -43.06
C HIS A 380 -7.28 0.48 -42.39
N LYS A 381 -7.26 0.34 -41.06
CA LYS A 381 -8.32 -0.29 -40.26
C LYS A 381 -9.35 0.73 -39.75
N GLY A 382 -9.19 2.02 -40.05
CA GLY A 382 -10.06 3.09 -39.54
C GLY A 382 -9.94 3.29 -38.03
N HIS A 383 -8.79 2.92 -37.45
CA HIS A 383 -8.48 3.12 -36.04
C HIS A 383 -7.43 4.21 -35.87
N GLU A 384 -7.46 4.88 -34.73
CA GLU A 384 -6.42 5.80 -34.27
C GLU A 384 -5.76 5.22 -33.01
N PRO A 385 -4.50 5.59 -32.72
CA PRO A 385 -3.85 5.18 -31.48
C PRO A 385 -4.67 5.61 -30.27
N THR A 386 -4.75 4.73 -29.29
CA THR A 386 -5.45 4.98 -28.02
C THR A 386 -4.72 6.03 -27.17
N GLU A 387 -5.39 6.60 -26.16
CA GLU A 387 -4.74 7.48 -25.17
C GLU A 387 -3.54 6.79 -24.49
N THR A 388 -3.67 5.49 -24.23
CA THR A 388 -2.61 4.67 -23.63
C THR A 388 -1.41 4.53 -24.56
N GLU A 389 -1.60 4.22 -25.83
CA GLU A 389 -0.49 4.16 -26.79
C GLU A 389 0.14 5.55 -27.02
N THR A 390 -0.66 6.61 -26.99
CA THR A 390 -0.19 7.97 -27.31
C THR A 390 0.59 8.61 -26.15
N TYR A 391 0.10 8.48 -24.92
CA TYR A 391 0.60 9.25 -23.77
C TYR A 391 1.28 8.40 -22.70
N ARG A 392 1.43 7.09 -22.92
CA ARG A 392 2.17 6.21 -22.02
C ARG A 392 3.18 5.40 -22.81
N MET A 393 4.41 5.37 -22.29
CA MET A 393 5.50 4.54 -22.77
C MET A 393 5.78 3.45 -21.73
N ASN A 394 5.76 2.18 -22.15
CA ASN A 394 5.98 1.04 -21.27
C ASN A 394 7.42 0.51 -21.36
N TRP A 395 7.79 -0.35 -20.41
CA TRP A 395 9.16 -0.87 -20.30
C TRP A 395 9.62 -1.68 -21.51
N ASP A 396 8.70 -2.36 -22.20
CA ASP A 396 8.95 -3.16 -23.39
C ASP A 396 9.28 -2.27 -24.60
N GLU A 397 8.59 -1.13 -24.72
CA GLU A 397 8.89 -0.09 -25.69
C GLU A 397 10.25 0.54 -25.39
N ILE A 398 10.50 0.95 -24.15
CA ILE A 398 11.80 1.51 -23.72
C ILE A 398 12.93 0.53 -24.04
N ALA A 399 12.77 -0.75 -23.67
CA ALA A 399 13.77 -1.77 -23.94
C ALA A 399 14.04 -1.96 -25.45
N ALA A 400 13.04 -1.80 -26.30
CA ALA A 400 13.17 -1.96 -27.75
C ALA A 400 13.79 -0.75 -28.47
N VAL A 401 13.56 0.47 -27.97
CA VAL A 401 13.96 1.70 -28.66
C VAL A 401 15.18 2.40 -28.05
N GLN A 402 15.49 2.18 -26.77
CA GLN A 402 16.51 2.98 -26.07
C GLN A 402 17.92 2.85 -26.67
N GLU A 403 18.30 1.65 -27.15
CA GLU A 403 19.62 1.39 -27.72
C GLU A 403 19.74 1.77 -29.21
N LYS A 404 18.61 2.12 -29.85
CA LYS A 404 18.56 2.46 -31.27
C LYS A 404 18.69 3.96 -31.48
N SER A 405 19.35 4.36 -32.57
CA SER A 405 19.37 5.76 -32.99
C SER A 405 18.02 6.17 -33.59
N MET A 406 17.78 7.49 -33.66
CA MET A 406 16.55 8.00 -34.29
C MET A 406 16.49 7.61 -35.77
N GLU A 407 17.61 7.67 -36.48
CA GLU A 407 17.70 7.31 -37.91
C GLU A 407 17.41 5.82 -38.15
N GLU A 408 17.88 4.95 -37.26
CA GLU A 408 17.56 3.51 -37.33
C GLU A 408 16.07 3.26 -37.17
N LEU A 409 15.42 3.93 -36.20
CA LEU A 409 13.98 3.80 -35.98
C LEU A 409 13.17 4.38 -37.15
N GLU A 410 13.60 5.51 -37.71
CA GLU A 410 12.97 6.12 -38.88
C GLU A 410 12.96 5.17 -40.08
N ALA A 411 14.04 4.41 -40.29
CA ALA A 411 14.17 3.43 -41.36
C ALA A 411 13.33 2.15 -41.16
N MET A 412 12.90 1.86 -39.93
CA MET A 412 12.11 0.68 -39.58
C MET A 412 10.60 0.95 -39.65
N THR A 413 9.82 -0.09 -39.96
CA THR A 413 8.36 -0.09 -39.81
C THR A 413 7.96 -0.31 -38.35
N TYR A 414 6.72 0.04 -37.97
CA TYR A 414 6.20 -0.25 -36.62
C TYR A 414 6.28 -1.75 -36.30
N SER A 415 5.86 -2.60 -37.22
CA SER A 415 5.95 -4.07 -37.09
C SER A 415 7.37 -4.59 -36.83
N GLU A 416 8.39 -4.03 -37.47
CA GLU A 416 9.80 -4.40 -37.23
C GLU A 416 10.29 -3.95 -35.86
N ILE A 417 9.91 -2.74 -35.42
CA ILE A 417 10.25 -2.24 -34.08
C ILE A 417 9.57 -3.13 -33.02
N LYS A 418 8.29 -3.42 -33.21
CA LYS A 418 7.49 -4.29 -32.34
C LYS A 418 8.03 -5.71 -32.25
N ALA A 419 8.62 -6.24 -33.33
CA ALA A 419 9.28 -7.55 -33.29
C ALA A 419 10.50 -7.58 -32.34
N GLY A 420 11.08 -6.41 -32.04
CA GLY A 420 12.13 -6.26 -31.04
C GLY A 420 11.64 -6.19 -29.59
N PHE A 421 10.32 -6.14 -29.36
CA PHE A 421 9.79 -6.02 -28.00
C PHE A 421 10.11 -7.28 -27.19
N PRO A 422 10.49 -7.16 -25.92
CA PRO A 422 10.66 -8.30 -25.03
C PRO A 422 9.41 -9.19 -25.02
N GLY A 423 9.58 -10.48 -25.32
CA GLY A 423 8.47 -11.43 -25.30
C GLY A 423 7.90 -11.66 -23.90
N MET A 424 6.66 -12.18 -23.82
CA MET A 424 5.93 -12.41 -22.56
C MET A 424 6.68 -13.26 -21.51
N ILE A 425 7.59 -14.13 -21.93
CA ILE A 425 8.43 -14.93 -21.02
C ILE A 425 9.49 -14.07 -20.33
N VAL A 426 10.06 -13.11 -21.05
CA VAL A 426 11.05 -12.17 -20.49
C VAL A 426 10.38 -11.23 -19.50
N GLY A 427 9.16 -10.79 -19.83
CA GLY A 427 8.29 -9.98 -19.00
C GLY A 427 7.36 -10.74 -18.07
N PHE A 428 7.69 -11.98 -17.67
CA PHE A 428 6.75 -12.89 -16.99
C PHE A 428 6.08 -12.27 -15.75
N THR A 429 6.82 -11.44 -14.99
CA THR A 429 6.30 -10.70 -13.83
C THR A 429 6.37 -9.18 -13.99
N GLY A 430 6.61 -8.67 -15.21
CA GLY A 430 6.84 -7.26 -15.50
C GLY A 430 8.28 -6.96 -15.96
N PRO A 431 8.75 -5.70 -15.80
CA PRO A 431 10.06 -5.25 -16.25
C PRO A 431 11.22 -6.10 -15.73
N ASN A 432 12.19 -6.42 -16.61
CA ASN A 432 13.32 -7.28 -16.28
C ASN A 432 14.65 -6.50 -16.18
N HIS A 433 14.92 -5.97 -15.00
CA HIS A 433 16.13 -5.17 -14.70
C HIS A 433 17.44 -5.98 -14.66
N THR A 434 17.38 -7.30 -14.78
CA THR A 434 18.60 -8.13 -14.91
C THR A 434 19.07 -8.23 -16.36
N LYS A 435 18.14 -8.11 -17.32
CA LYS A 435 18.42 -8.21 -18.75
C LYS A 435 18.54 -6.86 -19.43
N PHE A 436 17.74 -5.89 -19.00
CA PHE A 436 17.72 -4.56 -19.57
C PHE A 436 18.21 -3.55 -18.55
N LYS A 437 19.09 -2.66 -19.00
CA LYS A 437 19.40 -1.42 -18.28
C LYS A 437 18.40 -0.38 -18.72
N PHE A 438 17.84 0.34 -17.76
CA PHE A 438 16.86 1.39 -18.01
C PHE A 438 17.51 2.74 -17.76
N PRO A 439 17.07 3.81 -18.45
CA PRO A 439 17.60 5.13 -18.24
C PRO A 439 17.29 5.62 -16.82
N GLU A 440 18.18 6.40 -16.23
CA GLU A 440 18.03 6.88 -14.87
C GLU A 440 17.67 8.36 -14.83
N ILE A 441 16.84 8.75 -13.86
CA ILE A 441 16.54 10.15 -13.57
C ILE A 441 16.67 10.43 -12.08
N THR A 442 17.20 11.61 -11.74
CA THR A 442 17.26 12.12 -10.38
C THR A 442 16.13 13.13 -10.19
N VAL A 443 15.07 12.73 -9.49
CA VAL A 443 13.89 13.58 -9.23
C VAL A 443 14.08 14.36 -7.92
N PRO A 444 14.15 15.69 -7.93
CA PRO A 444 14.18 16.51 -6.72
C PRO A 444 12.90 16.33 -5.91
N ARG A 445 13.00 16.33 -4.58
CA ARG A 445 11.86 16.12 -3.69
C ARG A 445 10.74 17.15 -3.88
N GLU A 446 11.11 18.38 -4.22
CA GLU A 446 10.17 19.48 -4.53
C GLU A 446 9.27 19.21 -5.73
N GLN A 447 9.66 18.35 -6.68
CA GLN A 447 8.84 18.00 -7.83
C GLN A 447 7.91 16.81 -7.54
N VAL A 448 8.08 16.15 -6.39
CA VAL A 448 7.38 14.91 -6.05
C VAL A 448 6.07 15.25 -5.35
N ARG A 449 4.98 15.13 -6.10
CA ARG A 449 3.63 15.25 -5.55
C ARG A 449 3.27 14.05 -4.68
N PHE A 450 3.60 12.85 -5.16
CA PHE A 450 3.24 11.61 -4.48
C PHE A 450 4.13 10.46 -4.94
N GLU A 451 4.61 9.65 -4.01
CA GLU A 451 5.36 8.43 -4.29
C GLU A 451 4.75 7.22 -3.58
N SER A 452 4.78 6.07 -4.25
CA SER A 452 4.49 4.80 -3.60
C SER A 452 5.06 3.64 -4.40
N LEU A 453 5.21 2.50 -3.74
CA LEU A 453 5.32 1.22 -4.43
C LEU A 453 3.97 0.86 -5.05
N PHE A 454 3.92 -0.07 -6.00
CA PHE A 454 2.67 -0.61 -6.54
C PHE A 454 1.91 -1.45 -5.50
N THR A 455 1.32 -0.73 -4.55
CA THR A 455 0.62 -1.17 -3.35
C THR A 455 -0.77 -0.54 -3.34
N PRO A 456 -1.67 -0.95 -2.43
CA PRO A 456 -2.97 -0.30 -2.25
C PRO A 456 -2.91 1.21 -2.04
N ARG A 457 -1.76 1.74 -1.58
CA ARG A 457 -1.55 3.17 -1.39
C ARG A 457 -1.43 3.94 -2.70
N TRP A 458 -0.98 3.33 -3.80
CA TRP A 458 -0.69 4.05 -5.04
C TRP A 458 -1.96 4.63 -5.69
N ASN A 459 -3.00 3.81 -5.86
CA ASN A 459 -4.28 4.21 -6.43
C ASN A 459 -5.38 3.19 -6.10
N THR A 460 -6.63 3.52 -6.41
CA THR A 460 -7.78 2.64 -6.14
C THR A 460 -7.77 1.37 -6.99
N TYR A 461 -7.11 1.37 -8.16
CA TYR A 461 -6.88 0.16 -8.94
C TYR A 461 -6.06 -0.88 -8.16
N TYR A 462 -4.89 -0.53 -7.63
CA TYR A 462 -4.09 -1.48 -6.84
C TYR A 462 -4.80 -1.86 -5.53
N ALA A 463 -5.52 -0.93 -4.90
CA ALA A 463 -6.30 -1.25 -3.70
C ALA A 463 -7.37 -2.31 -3.97
N THR A 464 -8.15 -2.17 -5.04
CA THR A 464 -9.15 -3.16 -5.44
C THR A 464 -8.51 -4.44 -5.93
N TYR A 465 -7.44 -4.37 -6.74
CA TYR A 465 -6.67 -5.52 -7.20
C TYR A 465 -6.24 -6.42 -6.02
N PHE A 466 -5.50 -5.87 -5.04
CA PHE A 466 -5.00 -6.64 -3.91
C PHE A 466 -6.12 -7.15 -3.00
N THR A 467 -7.20 -6.38 -2.84
CA THR A 467 -8.35 -6.79 -2.03
C THR A 467 -9.04 -8.00 -2.64
N ILE A 468 -9.43 -7.93 -3.92
CA ILE A 468 -10.24 -8.99 -4.54
C ILE A 468 -9.39 -10.24 -4.81
N THR A 469 -8.16 -10.07 -5.33
CA THR A 469 -7.26 -11.21 -5.58
C THR A 469 -6.72 -11.82 -4.29
N GLY A 470 -6.49 -11.01 -3.24
CA GLY A 470 -6.14 -11.49 -1.91
C GLY A 470 -7.26 -12.31 -1.26
N LEU A 471 -8.50 -11.81 -1.33
CA LEU A 471 -9.67 -12.54 -0.85
C LEU A 471 -9.84 -13.86 -1.62
N HIS A 472 -9.73 -13.86 -2.94
CA HIS A 472 -9.77 -15.08 -3.73
C HIS A 472 -8.65 -16.06 -3.34
N GLY A 473 -7.42 -15.58 -3.14
CA GLY A 473 -6.30 -16.39 -2.65
C GLY A 473 -6.59 -17.06 -1.30
N LEU A 474 -7.25 -16.35 -0.37
CA LEU A 474 -7.71 -16.94 0.90
C LEU A 474 -8.71 -18.07 0.67
N HIS A 475 -9.62 -17.93 -0.30
CA HIS A 475 -10.57 -18.99 -0.65
C HIS A 475 -9.87 -20.23 -1.25
N VAL A 476 -8.89 -20.02 -2.14
CA VAL A 476 -8.06 -21.11 -2.69
C VAL A 476 -7.34 -21.85 -1.57
N ILE A 477 -6.71 -21.12 -0.64
CA ILE A 477 -6.02 -21.70 0.52
C ILE A 477 -6.99 -22.50 1.40
N ALA A 478 -8.14 -21.92 1.75
CA ALA A 478 -9.15 -22.58 2.58
C ALA A 478 -9.69 -23.86 1.92
N GLY A 479 -10.00 -23.80 0.62
CA GLY A 479 -10.42 -24.97 -0.16
C GLY A 479 -9.34 -26.05 -0.20
N ALA A 480 -8.08 -25.67 -0.40
CA ALA A 480 -6.96 -26.59 -0.47
C ALA A 480 -6.74 -27.28 0.89
N PHE A 481 -6.93 -26.58 2.01
CA PHE A 481 -6.89 -27.19 3.33
C PHE A 481 -7.99 -28.24 3.54
N VAL A 482 -9.24 -27.95 3.12
CA VAL A 482 -10.36 -28.90 3.25
C VAL A 482 -10.15 -30.13 2.36
N LEU A 483 -9.72 -29.93 1.11
CA LEU A 483 -9.41 -31.02 0.19
C LEU A 483 -8.21 -31.85 0.66
N GLY A 484 -7.17 -31.19 1.18
CA GLY A 484 -6.02 -31.82 1.81
C GLY A 484 -6.40 -32.66 3.02
N TYR A 485 -7.32 -32.17 3.86
CA TYR A 485 -7.86 -32.96 4.97
C TYR A 485 -8.47 -34.28 4.50
N TYR A 486 -9.25 -34.28 3.41
CA TYR A 486 -9.81 -35.52 2.85
C TYR A 486 -8.74 -36.43 2.23
N LEU A 487 -7.69 -35.87 1.63
CA LEU A 487 -6.57 -36.64 1.11
C LEU A 487 -5.81 -37.39 2.23
N PHE A 488 -5.46 -36.71 3.31
CA PHE A 488 -4.60 -37.26 4.36
C PHE A 488 -5.37 -38.05 5.43
N PHE A 489 -6.59 -37.62 5.78
CA PHE A 489 -7.37 -38.21 6.88
C PHE A 489 -8.62 -38.97 6.40
N GLY A 490 -8.93 -38.94 5.10
CA GLY A 490 -10.13 -39.60 4.55
C GLY A 490 -10.08 -41.12 4.53
N ARG A 491 -8.92 -41.76 4.76
CA ARG A 491 -8.76 -43.22 4.63
C ARG A 491 -9.69 -44.01 5.55
N LYS A 492 -9.84 -43.58 6.80
CA LYS A 492 -10.74 -44.22 7.76
C LYS A 492 -12.19 -44.14 7.30
N MET A 493 -12.64 -42.94 6.91
CA MET A 493 -13.99 -42.73 6.37
C MET A 493 -14.26 -43.55 5.12
N PHE A 494 -13.27 -43.67 4.23
CA PHE A 494 -13.39 -44.48 3.02
C PHE A 494 -13.58 -45.97 3.33
N ASN A 495 -12.86 -46.52 4.32
CA ASN A 495 -12.96 -47.93 4.67
C ASN A 495 -14.28 -48.26 5.40
N GLU A 496 -14.75 -47.37 6.27
CA GLU A 496 -16.00 -47.55 7.01
C GLU A 496 -17.23 -47.38 6.11
N ASN A 497 -17.28 -46.27 5.36
CA ASN A 497 -18.35 -46.02 4.42
C ASN A 497 -17.88 -45.12 3.26
N PRO A 498 -17.52 -45.71 2.10
CA PRO A 498 -17.03 -44.95 0.94
C PRO A 498 -17.98 -43.85 0.46
N THR A 499 -19.29 -44.03 0.66
CA THR A 499 -20.30 -43.05 0.21
C THR A 499 -20.25 -41.76 1.02
N TRP A 500 -19.85 -41.83 2.30
CA TRP A 500 -19.72 -40.65 3.15
C TRP A 500 -18.59 -39.74 2.66
N LEU A 501 -17.42 -40.32 2.38
CA LEU A 501 -16.31 -39.54 1.85
C LEU A 501 -16.64 -38.98 0.47
N ALA A 502 -17.25 -39.79 -0.41
CA ALA A 502 -17.66 -39.32 -1.73
C ALA A 502 -18.61 -38.12 -1.65
N ASN A 503 -19.62 -38.16 -0.78
CA ASN A 503 -20.57 -37.06 -0.63
C ASN A 503 -19.92 -35.80 -0.02
N ARG A 504 -18.95 -35.95 0.90
CA ARG A 504 -18.20 -34.82 1.48
C ARG A 504 -17.26 -34.16 0.46
N VAL A 505 -16.57 -34.98 -0.33
CA VAL A 505 -15.69 -34.52 -1.42
C VAL A 505 -16.52 -33.86 -2.52
N GLU A 506 -17.74 -34.32 -2.79
CA GLU A 506 -18.67 -33.64 -3.71
C GLU A 506 -18.99 -32.22 -3.23
N VAL A 507 -19.35 -32.07 -1.96
CA VAL A 507 -19.69 -30.76 -1.36
C VAL A 507 -18.49 -29.81 -1.36
N ALA A 508 -17.30 -30.29 -0.99
CA ALA A 508 -16.08 -29.50 -1.07
C ALA A 508 -15.66 -29.22 -2.52
N GLY A 509 -15.96 -30.13 -3.45
CA GLY A 509 -15.74 -29.93 -4.87
C GLY A 509 -16.61 -28.82 -5.45
N LEU A 510 -17.89 -28.72 -5.03
CA LEU A 510 -18.75 -27.60 -5.41
C LEU A 510 -18.15 -26.23 -5.00
N PHE A 511 -17.58 -26.16 -3.79
CA PHE A 511 -16.83 -24.98 -3.37
C PHE A 511 -15.61 -24.72 -4.27
N TRP A 512 -14.81 -25.75 -4.54
CA TRP A 512 -13.63 -25.63 -5.39
C TRP A 512 -13.96 -25.13 -6.80
N HIS A 513 -15.01 -25.69 -7.42
CA HIS A 513 -15.49 -25.24 -8.73
C HIS A 513 -15.95 -23.78 -8.72
N PHE A 514 -16.56 -23.32 -7.62
CA PHE A 514 -16.93 -21.91 -7.48
C PHE A 514 -15.71 -21.00 -7.38
N VAL A 515 -14.69 -21.39 -6.61
CA VAL A 515 -13.42 -20.64 -6.53
C VAL A 515 -12.84 -20.48 -7.94
N ASP A 516 -12.77 -21.55 -8.72
CA ASP A 516 -12.27 -21.51 -10.10
C ASP A 516 -13.13 -20.59 -11.00
N LEU A 517 -14.45 -20.64 -10.85
CA LEU A 517 -15.38 -19.75 -11.57
C LEU A 517 -15.11 -18.27 -11.27
N VAL A 518 -14.88 -17.92 -10.00
CA VAL A 518 -14.54 -16.54 -9.61
C VAL A 518 -13.28 -16.07 -10.33
N TRP A 519 -12.27 -16.94 -10.48
CA TRP A 519 -11.04 -16.61 -11.20
C TRP A 519 -11.28 -16.35 -12.70
N ILE A 520 -12.17 -17.10 -13.33
CA ILE A 520 -12.54 -16.91 -14.74
C ILE A 520 -13.10 -15.50 -15.00
N PHE A 521 -13.76 -14.87 -14.01
CA PHE A 521 -14.19 -13.47 -14.11
C PHE A 521 -13.10 -12.47 -13.67
N LEU A 522 -12.32 -12.81 -12.64
CA LEU A 522 -11.21 -11.97 -12.17
C LEU A 522 -10.18 -11.70 -13.26
N PHE A 523 -9.78 -12.74 -13.99
CA PHE A 523 -8.71 -12.62 -14.97
C PHE A 523 -9.05 -11.59 -16.06
N PRO A 524 -10.19 -11.66 -16.77
CA PRO A 524 -10.55 -10.64 -17.74
C PRO A 524 -10.71 -9.24 -17.13
N ILE A 525 -11.37 -9.12 -15.97
CA ILE A 525 -11.66 -7.83 -15.33
C ILE A 525 -10.37 -7.09 -14.93
N LEU A 526 -9.36 -7.82 -14.44
CA LEU A 526 -8.14 -7.20 -13.92
C LEU A 526 -6.98 -7.16 -14.91
N TYR A 527 -6.87 -8.15 -15.81
CA TYR A 527 -5.73 -8.30 -16.74
C TYR A 527 -6.02 -7.80 -18.15
N LEU A 528 -7.26 -7.85 -18.61
CA LEU A 528 -7.61 -7.57 -20.01
C LEU A 528 -8.33 -6.25 -20.19
N MET A 529 -9.21 -5.91 -19.25
CA MET A 529 -9.80 -4.59 -19.16
C MET A 529 -8.80 -3.64 -18.53
#